data_AF-V7HK18-F1
#
_entry.id   AF-V7HK18-F1
#
_cell.length_a   1.000
_cell.length_b   1.000
_cell.length_c   1.000
_cell.angle_alpha   90.00
_cell.angle_beta   90.00
_cell.angle_gamma   90.00
#
_symmetry.space_group_name_H-M   'P 1'
#
loop_
_entity.id
_entity.type
_entity.pdbx_description
1 polymer ?
#
loop_
_entity_poly.entity_id
_entity_poly.type
_entity_poly.pdbx_seq_one_letter_code
_entity_poly.pdbx_strand_id
1 'polypeptide(L)'
;MAGRRILLLEPGYKNKYPPLGLMKLAAYHGPYGKRDEVRFCKGIDVSLKDTAWDRIYVTTLFSFEYKKIAATIDFALEVAGGRADRVFVGGIAASLMTERFRNEPRWSGVRFIKGLLSEAPAIALELDEFAEELYSDDRTGIPIEDLVPDYSILDQTDYEYPVRDAYFAYASRGCIRKCHFCGVPKLEGAQRDVTSLSAIITAIADRHGEKRDLLLMDNNVVASPRFKELVAEIRDLGFAAGARLKRPGERVASQRRVDFNQGVDARILAKDPMYLRELATICLRPLRIAFDHLGLKGPYEKAVRIAHEYGLHELSNYMLYNFHDTPADLFERMRLNVLFNEELGVRIWSFPMRYQPTDRPDRNFVGEKWTRYQLRSMQIILQATHGVVSGEPEFFKRAFGDTFDAFEEILARPHHFIFNRTWYEDRGGRGEFDDYRSAVGRLSSSQRHELLDLVSSSDPSHFHALVADTNDPIMREALRFYVPISKQAEVEIWQAQRSIEADSCSMPLEDRVEDAGLEDDDIGIARSETIFEAA
;
A
#
# COMPACT_ATOMS: atom_id res chain seq x y z
N MET A 1 -4.74 -35.53 -18.38
CA MET A 1 -5.34 -34.68 -19.43
C MET A 1 -4.61 -33.36 -19.43
N ALA A 2 -3.95 -33.00 -20.52
CA ALA A 2 -3.29 -31.71 -20.71
C ALA A 2 -4.16 -30.82 -21.63
N GLY A 3 -4.00 -29.51 -21.54
CA GLY A 3 -4.67 -28.55 -22.44
C GLY A 3 -6.04 -28.06 -21.98
N ARG A 4 -6.31 -27.99 -20.68
CA ARG A 4 -7.47 -27.22 -20.17
C ARG A 4 -7.23 -25.73 -20.32
N ARG A 5 -8.29 -24.95 -20.49
CA ARG A 5 -8.19 -23.48 -20.62
C ARG A 5 -8.44 -22.83 -19.28
N ILE A 6 -7.41 -22.20 -18.73
CA ILE A 6 -7.40 -21.60 -17.40
C ILE A 6 -7.22 -20.10 -17.52
N LEU A 7 -8.18 -19.34 -16.97
CA LEU A 7 -8.13 -17.89 -16.94
C LEU A 7 -7.74 -17.40 -15.55
N LEU A 8 -6.77 -16.49 -15.48
CA LEU A 8 -6.33 -15.81 -14.27
C LEU A 8 -6.64 -14.33 -14.40
N LEU A 9 -7.45 -13.79 -13.48
CA LEU A 9 -7.92 -12.42 -13.49
C LEU A 9 -7.42 -11.66 -12.27
N GLU A 10 -6.76 -10.53 -12.52
CA GLU A 10 -6.50 -9.50 -11.51
C GLU A 10 -7.37 -8.27 -11.80
N PRO A 11 -8.10 -7.72 -10.82
CA PRO A 11 -8.86 -6.49 -11.05
C PRO A 11 -7.97 -5.31 -11.48
N GLY A 12 -8.56 -4.36 -12.21
CA GLY A 12 -7.88 -3.20 -12.81
C GLY A 12 -7.50 -2.08 -11.81
N TYR A 13 -7.18 -2.40 -10.56
CA TYR A 13 -6.55 -1.44 -9.66
C TYR A 13 -5.05 -1.27 -9.97
N LYS A 14 -4.48 -0.13 -9.60
CA LYS A 14 -3.03 0.07 -9.62
C LYS A 14 -2.42 -0.61 -8.40
N ASN A 15 -1.32 -1.32 -8.61
CA ASN A 15 -0.59 -1.99 -7.54
C ASN A 15 0.87 -2.18 -7.94
N LYS A 16 1.70 -2.28 -6.91
CA LYS A 16 3.16 -2.24 -7.08
C LYS A 16 3.70 -3.62 -7.42
N TYR A 17 3.11 -4.65 -6.82
CA TYR A 17 3.61 -6.01 -6.87
C TYR A 17 2.76 -6.89 -7.79
N PRO A 18 3.39 -7.78 -8.57
CA PRO A 18 2.70 -8.82 -9.32
C PRO A 18 1.83 -9.73 -8.43
N PRO A 19 0.73 -10.30 -8.95
CA PRO A 19 -0.18 -11.14 -8.18
C PRO A 19 0.43 -12.52 -7.93
N LEU A 20 1.28 -12.64 -6.90
CA LEU A 20 2.05 -13.85 -6.61
C LEU A 20 1.21 -15.12 -6.45
N GLY A 21 -0.01 -15.01 -5.90
CA GLY A 21 -0.94 -16.14 -5.82
C GLY A 21 -1.38 -16.64 -7.21
N LEU A 22 -1.62 -15.74 -8.16
CA LEU A 22 -1.93 -16.11 -9.55
C LEU A 22 -0.70 -16.67 -10.26
N MET A 23 0.51 -16.15 -9.99
CA MET A 23 1.74 -16.71 -10.55
C MET A 23 1.98 -18.16 -10.09
N LYS A 24 1.59 -18.51 -8.87
CA LYS A 24 1.66 -19.90 -8.36
C LYS A 24 0.56 -20.79 -8.94
N LEU A 25 -0.66 -20.26 -9.11
CA LEU A 25 -1.73 -20.96 -9.84
C LEU A 25 -1.34 -21.19 -11.31
N ALA A 26 -0.67 -20.24 -11.94
CA ALA A 26 -0.11 -20.38 -13.27
C ALA A 26 0.95 -21.49 -13.32
N ALA A 27 1.82 -21.59 -12.30
CA ALA A 27 2.78 -22.70 -12.23
C ALA A 27 2.10 -24.07 -12.03
N TYR A 28 1.02 -24.11 -11.23
CA TYR A 28 0.23 -25.33 -11.02
C TYR A 28 -0.43 -25.82 -12.31
N HIS A 29 -1.06 -24.91 -13.04
CA HIS A 29 -1.76 -25.27 -14.28
C HIS A 29 -0.82 -25.39 -15.48
N GLY A 30 0.17 -24.51 -15.59
CA GLY A 30 1.00 -24.31 -16.77
C GLY A 30 2.04 -25.41 -17.03
N PRO A 31 3.12 -25.08 -17.76
CA PRO A 31 4.09 -26.05 -18.29
C PRO A 31 4.76 -26.93 -17.23
N TYR A 32 4.92 -26.40 -16.01
CA TYR A 32 5.61 -27.07 -14.90
C TYR A 32 4.69 -27.93 -14.02
N GLY A 33 3.38 -27.91 -14.27
CA GLY A 33 2.38 -28.67 -13.52
C GLY A 33 1.47 -29.47 -14.44
N LYS A 34 0.20 -29.08 -14.55
CA LYS A 34 -0.84 -29.83 -15.30
C LYS A 34 -0.72 -29.73 -16.83
N ARG A 35 0.08 -28.80 -17.35
CA ARG A 35 0.26 -28.52 -18.79
C ARG A 35 -1.03 -28.06 -19.47
N ASP A 36 -1.74 -27.17 -18.79
CA ASP A 36 -2.90 -26.44 -19.27
C ASP A 36 -2.49 -25.17 -20.02
N GLU A 37 -3.43 -24.62 -20.78
CA GLU A 37 -3.34 -23.33 -21.43
C GLU A 37 -3.74 -22.23 -20.43
N VAL A 38 -2.76 -21.46 -19.96
CA VAL A 38 -2.96 -20.40 -18.96
C VAL A 38 -2.97 -19.03 -19.64
N ARG A 39 -4.09 -18.30 -19.48
CA ARG A 39 -4.22 -16.89 -19.87
C ARG A 39 -4.32 -16.02 -18.62
N PHE A 40 -3.49 -14.99 -18.54
CA PHE A 40 -3.59 -13.95 -17.51
C PHE A 40 -4.12 -12.65 -18.11
N CYS A 41 -5.00 -11.97 -17.37
CA CYS A 41 -5.51 -10.66 -17.70
C CYS A 41 -5.62 -9.80 -16.44
N LYS A 42 -5.15 -8.55 -16.54
CA LYS A 42 -5.37 -7.52 -15.54
C LYS A 42 -6.41 -6.54 -16.06
N GLY A 43 -7.50 -6.38 -15.32
CA GLY A 43 -8.67 -5.60 -15.72
C GLY A 43 -9.69 -6.42 -16.49
N ILE A 44 -10.48 -5.74 -17.32
CA ILE A 44 -11.54 -6.35 -18.13
C ILE A 44 -11.11 -6.32 -19.60
N ASP A 45 -11.06 -7.48 -20.23
CA ASP A 45 -10.78 -7.65 -21.65
C ASP A 45 -11.92 -8.43 -22.31
N VAL A 46 -12.75 -7.73 -23.09
CA VAL A 46 -13.95 -8.30 -23.72
C VAL A 46 -13.64 -9.44 -24.71
N SER A 47 -12.41 -9.51 -25.25
CA SER A 47 -12.00 -10.57 -26.18
C SER A 47 -12.01 -11.96 -25.51
N LEU A 48 -11.91 -12.02 -24.18
CA LEU A 48 -11.93 -13.27 -23.42
C LEU A 48 -13.27 -14.01 -23.49
N LYS A 49 -14.34 -13.34 -23.95
CA LYS A 49 -15.68 -13.93 -24.16
C LYS A 49 -15.71 -14.95 -25.30
N ASP A 50 -14.77 -14.87 -26.25
CA ASP A 50 -14.71 -15.76 -27.41
C ASP A 50 -14.13 -17.15 -27.07
N THR A 51 -13.71 -17.35 -25.81
CA THR A 51 -13.07 -18.57 -25.34
C THR A 51 -13.92 -19.26 -24.28
N ALA A 52 -14.17 -20.56 -24.45
CA ALA A 52 -14.73 -21.38 -23.40
C ALA A 52 -13.64 -21.73 -22.37
N TRP A 53 -13.76 -21.19 -21.16
CA TRP A 53 -12.84 -21.45 -20.05
C TRP A 53 -13.27 -22.65 -19.22
N ASP A 54 -12.33 -23.52 -18.88
CA ASP A 54 -12.55 -24.68 -18.00
C ASP A 54 -12.54 -24.27 -16.53
N ARG A 55 -11.70 -23.28 -16.17
CA ARG A 55 -11.65 -22.69 -14.83
C ARG A 55 -11.17 -21.25 -14.87
N ILE A 56 -11.72 -20.41 -13.98
CA ILE A 56 -11.39 -19.00 -13.85
C ILE A 56 -11.01 -18.71 -12.40
N TYR A 57 -9.86 -18.06 -12.19
CA TYR A 57 -9.40 -17.61 -10.88
C TYR A 57 -9.37 -16.08 -10.85
N VAL A 58 -9.99 -15.46 -9.85
CA VAL A 58 -9.93 -14.02 -9.59
C VAL A 58 -9.16 -13.80 -8.30
N THR A 59 -8.09 -13.01 -8.35
CA THR A 59 -7.39 -12.56 -7.14
C THR A 59 -7.97 -11.25 -6.62
N THR A 60 -7.79 -11.01 -5.33
CA THR A 60 -8.25 -9.81 -4.65
C THR A 60 -7.16 -9.28 -3.72
N LEU A 61 -6.97 -7.96 -3.71
CA LEU A 61 -5.95 -7.28 -2.91
C LEU A 61 -6.62 -6.56 -1.72
N PHE A 62 -6.92 -5.27 -1.83
CA PHE A 62 -7.46 -4.50 -0.72
C PHE A 62 -8.98 -4.53 -0.64
N SER A 63 -9.53 -4.50 0.57
CA SER A 63 -10.98 -4.56 0.81
C SER A 63 -11.73 -3.36 0.21
N PHE A 64 -11.14 -2.16 0.24
CA PHE A 64 -11.73 -0.94 -0.31
C PHE A 64 -11.75 -0.89 -1.84
N GLU A 65 -11.05 -1.79 -2.54
CA GLU A 65 -11.16 -1.97 -4.00
C GLU A 65 -12.41 -2.79 -4.39
N TYR A 66 -13.36 -2.97 -3.45
CA TYR A 66 -14.55 -3.81 -3.60
C TYR A 66 -15.30 -3.55 -4.91
N LYS A 67 -15.42 -2.30 -5.35
CA LYS A 67 -16.10 -1.96 -6.62
C LYS A 67 -15.40 -2.59 -7.84
N LYS A 68 -14.07 -2.47 -7.94
CA LYS A 68 -13.29 -3.05 -9.04
C LYS A 68 -13.26 -4.58 -8.96
N ILE A 69 -13.15 -5.13 -7.74
CA ILE A 69 -13.25 -6.57 -7.49
C ILE A 69 -14.61 -7.09 -7.96
N ALA A 70 -15.70 -6.46 -7.53
CA ALA A 70 -17.06 -6.82 -7.90
C ALA A 70 -17.26 -6.83 -9.43
N ALA A 71 -16.82 -5.76 -10.12
CA ALA A 71 -16.89 -5.70 -11.57
C ALA A 71 -16.10 -6.84 -12.26
N THR A 72 -14.98 -7.25 -11.67
CA THR A 72 -14.15 -8.36 -12.19
C THR A 72 -14.82 -9.72 -11.95
N ILE A 73 -15.49 -9.93 -10.82
CA ILE A 73 -16.26 -11.15 -10.54
C ILE A 73 -17.47 -11.25 -11.48
N ASP A 74 -18.19 -10.15 -11.68
CA ASP A 74 -19.32 -10.09 -12.61
C ASP A 74 -18.86 -10.43 -14.04
N PHE A 75 -17.71 -9.89 -14.46
CA PHE A 75 -17.09 -10.22 -15.74
C PHE A 75 -16.64 -11.69 -15.82
N ALA A 76 -16.07 -12.24 -14.75
CA ALA A 76 -15.68 -13.65 -14.67
C ALA A 76 -16.87 -14.59 -14.88
N LEU A 77 -18.03 -14.26 -14.30
CA LEU A 77 -19.28 -15.01 -14.50
C LEU A 77 -19.78 -14.92 -15.94
N GLU A 78 -19.64 -13.75 -16.57
CA GLU A 78 -20.01 -13.55 -17.97
C GLU A 78 -19.16 -14.45 -18.89
N VAL A 79 -17.82 -14.42 -18.75
CA VAL A 79 -16.92 -15.25 -19.58
C VAL A 79 -17.00 -16.74 -19.24
N ALA A 80 -17.49 -17.11 -18.05
CA ALA A 80 -17.80 -18.50 -17.70
C ALA A 80 -19.03 -19.05 -18.44
N GLY A 81 -19.83 -18.18 -19.07
CA GLY A 81 -21.13 -18.52 -19.65
C GLY A 81 -22.17 -18.81 -18.57
N GLY A 82 -22.11 -18.13 -17.42
CA GLY A 82 -23.02 -18.33 -16.28
C GLY A 82 -22.71 -19.56 -15.41
N ARG A 83 -21.67 -20.33 -15.72
CA ARG A 83 -21.21 -21.48 -14.93
C ARG A 83 -20.39 -21.03 -13.73
N ALA A 84 -21.07 -20.58 -12.69
CA ALA A 84 -20.47 -20.01 -11.49
C ALA A 84 -19.53 -20.99 -10.75
N ASP A 85 -19.79 -22.30 -10.85
CA ASP A 85 -18.96 -23.39 -10.31
C ASP A 85 -17.53 -23.40 -10.86
N ARG A 86 -17.28 -22.74 -12.00
CA ARG A 86 -15.96 -22.59 -12.61
C ARG A 86 -15.17 -21.39 -12.09
N VAL A 87 -15.80 -20.50 -11.31
CA VAL A 87 -15.21 -19.24 -10.87
C VAL A 87 -14.76 -19.36 -9.42
N PHE A 88 -13.46 -19.15 -9.21
CA PHE A 88 -12.79 -19.21 -7.92
C PHE A 88 -12.28 -17.82 -7.58
N VAL A 89 -12.68 -17.27 -6.44
CA VAL A 89 -12.25 -15.95 -5.98
C VAL A 89 -11.47 -16.10 -4.69
N GLY A 90 -10.25 -15.59 -4.67
CA GLY A 90 -9.34 -15.67 -3.52
C GLY A 90 -8.53 -14.39 -3.33
N GLY A 91 -7.59 -14.42 -2.40
CA GLY A 91 -6.75 -13.27 -2.05
C GLY A 91 -7.19 -12.56 -0.77
N ILE A 92 -6.56 -11.41 -0.51
CA ILE A 92 -6.61 -10.73 0.79
C ILE A 92 -8.03 -10.25 1.10
N ALA A 93 -8.67 -9.50 0.21
CA ALA A 93 -10.02 -8.99 0.43
C ALA A 93 -11.06 -10.12 0.56
N ALA A 94 -11.01 -11.12 -0.33
CA ALA A 94 -11.92 -12.27 -0.28
C ALA A 94 -11.79 -13.08 1.02
N SER A 95 -10.59 -13.15 1.59
CA SER A 95 -10.33 -13.84 2.86
C SER A 95 -10.74 -13.03 4.09
N LEU A 96 -10.60 -11.70 4.05
CA LEU A 96 -10.98 -10.81 5.16
C LEU A 96 -12.48 -10.50 5.19
N MET A 97 -13.15 -10.52 4.04
CA MET A 97 -14.57 -10.21 3.88
C MET A 97 -15.38 -11.40 3.33
N THR A 98 -14.97 -12.64 3.62
CA THR A 98 -15.56 -13.85 3.03
C THR A 98 -17.09 -13.89 3.10
N GLU A 99 -17.67 -13.57 4.26
CA GLU A 99 -19.13 -13.57 4.43
C GLU A 99 -19.83 -12.51 3.58
N ARG A 100 -19.23 -11.33 3.38
CA ARG A 100 -19.78 -10.29 2.51
C ARG A 100 -19.88 -10.79 1.08
N PHE A 101 -18.81 -11.43 0.59
CA PHE A 101 -18.78 -11.98 -0.76
C PHE A 101 -19.77 -13.16 -0.92
N ARG A 102 -19.82 -14.09 0.04
CA ARG A 102 -20.72 -15.26 -0.01
C ARG A 102 -22.20 -14.89 0.05
N ASN A 103 -22.55 -13.82 0.76
CA ASN A 103 -23.94 -13.39 0.94
C ASN A 103 -24.48 -12.54 -0.23
N GLU A 104 -23.67 -12.23 -1.24
CA GLU A 104 -24.09 -11.47 -2.42
C GLU A 104 -24.83 -12.39 -3.41
N PRO A 105 -26.16 -12.24 -3.62
CA PRO A 105 -26.95 -13.22 -4.37
C PRO A 105 -26.52 -13.41 -5.82
N ARG A 106 -26.01 -12.35 -6.47
CA ARG A 106 -25.52 -12.42 -7.86
C ARG A 106 -24.26 -13.28 -8.04
N TRP A 107 -23.59 -13.65 -6.97
CA TRP A 107 -22.40 -14.53 -7.00
C TRP A 107 -22.71 -15.93 -6.47
N SER A 108 -23.98 -16.31 -6.41
CA SER A 108 -24.38 -17.67 -6.05
C SER A 108 -23.71 -18.70 -6.96
N GLY A 109 -23.05 -19.69 -6.35
CA GLY A 109 -22.28 -20.73 -7.03
C GLY A 109 -20.79 -20.40 -7.24
N VAL A 110 -20.36 -19.14 -7.06
CA VAL A 110 -18.94 -18.78 -7.08
C VAL A 110 -18.25 -19.35 -5.84
N ARG A 111 -17.05 -19.91 -6.01
CA ARG A 111 -16.25 -20.43 -4.89
C ARG A 111 -15.33 -19.37 -4.32
N PHE A 112 -15.65 -18.89 -3.12
CA PHE A 112 -14.80 -17.95 -2.36
C PHE A 112 -13.85 -18.72 -1.43
N ILE A 113 -12.57 -18.74 -1.80
CA ILE A 113 -11.50 -19.43 -1.06
C ILE A 113 -10.92 -18.47 -0.01
N LYS A 114 -10.87 -18.95 1.24
CA LYS A 114 -10.36 -18.18 2.37
C LYS A 114 -8.97 -18.65 2.79
N GLY A 115 -8.05 -17.71 2.93
CA GLY A 115 -6.71 -17.96 3.45
C GLY A 115 -5.73 -18.44 2.38
N LEU A 116 -4.67 -19.11 2.84
CA LEU A 116 -3.58 -19.57 1.98
C LEU A 116 -3.90 -20.94 1.37
N LEU A 117 -3.41 -21.17 0.15
CA LEU A 117 -3.47 -22.47 -0.53
C LEU A 117 -2.37 -23.43 -0.01
N SER A 118 -2.35 -23.67 1.30
CA SER A 118 -1.28 -24.39 2.01
C SER A 118 -1.48 -25.90 2.15
N GLU A 119 -2.64 -26.41 1.76
CA GLU A 119 -2.90 -27.85 1.66
C GLU A 119 -2.69 -28.35 0.23
N ALA A 120 -2.81 -29.67 0.02
CA ALA A 120 -2.76 -30.24 -1.32
C ALA A 120 -3.80 -29.56 -2.25
N PRO A 121 -3.51 -29.41 -3.55
CA PRO A 121 -4.29 -28.57 -4.46
C PRO A 121 -5.80 -28.80 -4.43
N ALA A 122 -6.26 -30.05 -4.44
CA ALA A 122 -7.70 -30.35 -4.41
C ALA A 122 -8.37 -29.95 -3.10
N ILE A 123 -7.65 -30.08 -1.97
CA ILE A 123 -8.15 -29.72 -0.63
C ILE A 123 -8.18 -28.20 -0.49
N ALA A 124 -7.08 -27.53 -0.84
CA ALA A 124 -6.95 -26.07 -0.74
C ALA A 124 -7.93 -25.31 -1.65
N LEU A 125 -8.29 -25.88 -2.80
CA LEU A 125 -9.29 -25.33 -3.72
C LEU A 125 -10.72 -25.81 -3.41
N GLU A 126 -10.91 -26.56 -2.32
CA GLU A 126 -12.20 -27.11 -1.87
C GLU A 126 -12.93 -27.87 -3.00
N LEU A 127 -12.20 -28.65 -3.81
CA LEU A 127 -12.75 -29.36 -4.97
C LEU A 127 -13.59 -30.56 -4.53
N ASP A 128 -14.75 -30.76 -5.18
CA ASP A 128 -15.61 -31.91 -4.96
C ASP A 128 -15.24 -33.08 -5.90
N GLU A 129 -14.83 -34.20 -5.32
CA GLU A 129 -14.53 -35.44 -6.03
C GLU A 129 -15.80 -36.09 -6.59
N PHE A 130 -16.94 -36.00 -5.88
CA PHE A 130 -18.20 -36.58 -6.32
C PHE A 130 -18.80 -35.86 -7.53
N ALA A 131 -18.53 -34.56 -7.65
CA ALA A 131 -18.91 -33.76 -8.82
C ALA A 131 -17.90 -33.92 -9.98
N GLU A 132 -16.87 -34.76 -9.83
CA GLU A 132 -15.79 -34.97 -10.80
C GLU A 132 -15.13 -33.66 -11.25
N GLU A 133 -14.93 -32.72 -10.31
CA GLU A 133 -14.32 -31.44 -10.61
C GLU A 133 -12.90 -31.59 -11.16
N LEU A 134 -12.49 -30.64 -12.00
CA LEU A 134 -11.17 -30.65 -12.62
C LEU A 134 -10.05 -30.71 -11.56
N TYR A 135 -9.29 -31.80 -11.55
CA TYR A 135 -8.20 -32.09 -10.60
C TYR A 135 -8.62 -32.31 -9.15
N SER A 136 -9.86 -32.75 -8.89
CA SER A 136 -10.34 -33.14 -7.56
C SER A 136 -9.56 -34.32 -6.93
N ASP A 137 -8.84 -35.09 -7.75
CA ASP A 137 -7.98 -36.21 -7.36
C ASP A 137 -6.62 -35.78 -6.79
N ASP A 138 -6.21 -34.52 -6.96
CA ASP A 138 -4.91 -33.99 -6.52
C ASP A 138 -4.86 -33.68 -5.01
N ARG A 139 -5.05 -34.71 -4.21
CA ARG A 139 -5.15 -34.65 -2.75
C ARG A 139 -3.82 -34.83 -2.02
N THR A 140 -2.74 -35.08 -2.75
CA THR A 140 -1.39 -35.34 -2.22
C THR A 140 -0.30 -34.52 -2.92
N GLY A 141 -0.66 -33.70 -3.91
CA GLY A 141 0.27 -32.82 -4.59
C GLY A 141 0.90 -31.77 -3.66
N ILE A 142 1.98 -31.19 -4.15
CA ILE A 142 2.65 -30.07 -3.46
C ILE A 142 1.63 -28.92 -3.32
N PRO A 143 1.49 -28.32 -2.12
CA PRO A 143 0.64 -27.16 -1.94
C PRO A 143 0.93 -26.05 -2.95
N ILE A 144 -0.10 -25.42 -3.50
CA ILE A 144 0.05 -24.36 -4.49
C ILE A 144 0.91 -23.21 -3.92
N GLU A 145 0.78 -22.95 -2.62
CA GLU A 145 1.59 -21.97 -1.90
C GLU A 145 3.10 -22.26 -1.94
N ASP A 146 3.53 -23.51 -2.10
CA ASP A 146 4.95 -23.87 -2.08
C ASP A 146 5.55 -23.96 -3.50
N LEU A 147 4.74 -23.70 -4.54
CA LEU A 147 5.19 -23.75 -5.92
C LEU A 147 6.08 -22.54 -6.28
N VAL A 148 7.03 -22.81 -7.17
CA VAL A 148 7.83 -21.78 -7.86
C VAL A 148 6.89 -20.95 -8.74
N PRO A 149 6.75 -19.63 -8.50
CA PRO A 149 5.82 -18.81 -9.26
C PRO A 149 6.24 -18.68 -10.73
N ASP A 150 5.27 -18.74 -11.64
CA ASP A 150 5.49 -18.57 -13.08
C ASP A 150 5.46 -17.09 -13.45
N TYR A 151 6.61 -16.51 -13.81
CA TYR A 151 6.72 -15.10 -14.18
C TYR A 151 6.23 -14.83 -15.61
N SER A 152 6.11 -15.86 -16.46
CA SER A 152 5.74 -15.67 -17.87
C SER A 152 4.33 -15.11 -18.06
N ILE A 153 3.46 -15.25 -17.06
CA ILE A 153 2.13 -14.63 -17.12
C ILE A 153 2.19 -13.11 -17.13
N LEU A 154 3.26 -12.50 -16.61
CA LEU A 154 3.41 -11.05 -16.57
C LEU A 154 3.66 -10.47 -17.96
N ASP A 155 4.17 -11.26 -18.91
CA ASP A 155 4.35 -10.87 -20.31
C ASP A 155 3.02 -10.86 -21.09
N GLN A 156 1.91 -11.28 -20.46
CA GLN A 156 0.59 -11.37 -21.09
C GLN A 156 -0.28 -10.11 -20.89
N THR A 157 0.24 -9.11 -20.16
CA THR A 157 -0.44 -7.84 -19.89
C THR A 157 0.45 -6.65 -20.25
N ASP A 158 -0.16 -5.55 -20.68
CA ASP A 158 0.54 -4.28 -20.93
C ASP A 158 0.86 -3.52 -19.63
N TYR A 159 0.35 -3.98 -18.48
CA TYR A 159 0.59 -3.33 -17.20
C TYR A 159 2.01 -3.58 -16.70
N GLU A 160 2.83 -2.54 -16.65
CA GLU A 160 4.15 -2.61 -16.05
C GLU A 160 4.10 -2.43 -14.53
N TYR A 161 4.20 -3.54 -13.79
CA TYR A 161 4.36 -3.48 -12.33
C TYR A 161 5.64 -2.70 -11.97
N PRO A 162 5.55 -1.69 -11.08
CA PRO A 162 6.72 -0.93 -10.64
C PRO A 162 7.86 -1.80 -10.10
N VAL A 163 7.53 -2.91 -9.43
CA VAL A 163 8.50 -3.93 -9.03
C VAL A 163 8.31 -5.17 -9.89
N ARG A 164 9.25 -5.41 -10.79
CA ARG A 164 9.21 -6.55 -11.74
C ARG A 164 10.52 -7.33 -11.85
N ASP A 165 11.65 -6.71 -11.58
CA ASP A 165 12.98 -7.34 -11.64
C ASP A 165 13.46 -7.78 -10.25
N ALA A 166 12.65 -8.61 -9.59
CA ALA A 166 12.92 -9.11 -8.25
C ALA A 166 12.52 -10.58 -8.12
N TYR A 167 13.23 -11.32 -7.27
CA TYR A 167 12.73 -12.57 -6.72
C TYR A 167 11.66 -12.24 -5.68
N PHE A 168 10.43 -12.67 -5.93
CA PHE A 168 9.34 -12.65 -4.94
C PHE A 168 9.37 -13.95 -4.14
N ALA A 169 9.74 -13.84 -2.87
CA ALA A 169 9.89 -15.00 -2.01
C ALA A 169 9.41 -14.70 -0.58
N TYR A 170 9.38 -15.76 0.21
CA TYR A 170 9.12 -15.66 1.63
C TYR A 170 10.02 -16.62 2.39
N ALA A 171 10.57 -16.14 3.49
CA ALA A 171 11.30 -16.97 4.44
C ALA A 171 10.38 -17.51 5.56
N SER A 172 9.26 -16.84 5.78
CA SER A 172 8.25 -17.18 6.79
C SER A 172 6.85 -16.69 6.38
N ARG A 173 5.85 -17.33 6.96
CA ARG A 173 4.41 -16.98 6.91
C ARG A 173 3.91 -16.64 8.29
N GLY A 174 2.80 -15.92 8.38
CA GLY A 174 2.17 -15.55 9.65
C GLY A 174 2.99 -14.51 10.43
N CYS A 175 2.54 -14.21 11.64
CA CYS A 175 3.24 -13.29 12.52
C CYS A 175 3.08 -13.70 13.98
N ILE A 176 4.13 -13.51 14.79
CA ILE A 176 4.05 -13.71 16.25
C ILE A 176 3.15 -12.68 16.94
N ARG A 177 2.78 -11.59 16.26
CA ARG A 177 1.95 -10.51 16.81
C ARG A 177 0.50 -10.70 16.43
N LYS A 178 -0.39 -10.18 17.28
CA LYS A 178 -1.85 -10.19 17.10
C LYS A 178 -2.39 -8.76 17.09
N CYS A 179 -1.73 -7.87 16.34
CA CYS A 179 -2.11 -6.46 16.24
C CYS A 179 -3.56 -6.35 15.73
N HIS A 180 -4.40 -5.57 16.41
CA HIS A 180 -5.84 -5.49 16.12
C HIS A 180 -6.13 -4.94 14.72
N PHE A 181 -5.31 -4.00 14.25
CA PHE A 181 -5.43 -3.40 12.92
C PHE A 181 -4.96 -4.30 11.77
N CYS A 182 -4.32 -5.44 12.05
CA CYS A 182 -3.60 -6.22 11.06
C CYS A 182 -4.45 -7.38 10.52
N GLY A 183 -4.42 -7.60 9.20
CA GLY A 183 -5.07 -8.74 8.56
C GLY A 183 -4.34 -10.07 8.72
N VAL A 184 -3.02 -10.05 8.97
CA VAL A 184 -2.15 -11.24 8.97
C VAL A 184 -2.62 -12.35 9.92
N PRO A 185 -3.00 -12.10 11.19
CA PRO A 185 -3.46 -13.17 12.07
C PRO A 185 -4.72 -13.87 11.57
N LYS A 186 -5.58 -13.17 10.81
CA LYS A 186 -6.79 -13.74 10.20
C LYS A 186 -6.49 -14.52 8.93
N LEU A 187 -5.49 -14.07 8.16
CA LEU A 187 -5.12 -14.62 6.85
C LEU A 187 -4.17 -15.81 6.93
N GLU A 188 -3.10 -15.65 7.70
CA GLU A 188 -1.95 -16.56 7.70
C GLU A 188 -1.75 -17.25 9.06
N GLY A 189 -2.28 -16.68 10.13
CA GLY A 189 -2.18 -17.24 11.48
C GLY A 189 -0.81 -17.04 12.14
N ALA A 190 -0.41 -18.03 12.94
CA ALA A 190 0.84 -18.00 13.70
C ALA A 190 2.06 -18.09 12.78
N GLN A 191 3.17 -17.50 13.22
CA GLN A 191 4.39 -17.51 12.42
C GLN A 191 4.93 -18.92 12.22
N ARG A 192 5.29 -19.24 10.98
CA ARG A 192 5.97 -20.49 10.59
C ARG A 192 7.04 -20.19 9.55
N ASP A 193 8.17 -20.87 9.68
CA ASP A 193 9.25 -20.76 8.70
C ASP A 193 8.93 -21.56 7.43
N VAL A 194 9.42 -21.07 6.28
CA VAL A 194 9.37 -21.75 4.98
C VAL A 194 10.71 -22.49 4.77
N THR A 195 10.66 -23.66 4.13
CA THR A 195 11.73 -24.67 4.24
C THR A 195 13.11 -24.22 3.69
N SER A 196 13.19 -23.55 2.54
CA SER A 196 14.46 -23.02 2.00
C SER A 196 14.25 -21.86 1.02
N LEU A 197 14.95 -20.73 1.26
CA LEU A 197 14.97 -19.59 0.36
C LEU A 197 15.84 -19.87 -0.89
N SER A 198 16.95 -20.59 -0.72
CA SER A 198 17.86 -20.94 -1.81
C SER A 198 17.16 -21.77 -2.87
N ALA A 199 16.36 -22.75 -2.44
CA ALA A 199 15.62 -23.62 -3.35
C ALA A 199 14.67 -22.81 -4.24
N ILE A 200 13.90 -21.88 -3.66
CA ILE A 200 12.96 -21.05 -4.42
C ILE A 200 13.69 -20.08 -5.35
N ILE A 201 14.76 -19.40 -4.88
CA ILE A 201 15.51 -18.44 -5.70
C ILE A 201 16.20 -19.13 -6.88
N THR A 202 16.85 -20.27 -6.62
CA THR A 202 17.52 -21.06 -7.67
C THR A 202 16.51 -21.53 -8.70
N ALA A 203 15.38 -22.08 -8.26
CA ALA A 203 14.34 -22.54 -9.17
C ALA A 203 13.70 -21.40 -9.99
N ILE A 204 13.55 -20.20 -9.43
CA ILE A 204 13.11 -19.02 -10.20
C ILE A 204 14.18 -18.64 -11.23
N ALA A 205 15.45 -18.59 -10.84
CA ALA A 205 16.55 -18.24 -11.74
C ALA A 205 16.66 -19.21 -12.92
N ASP A 206 16.53 -20.52 -12.65
CA ASP A 206 16.58 -21.57 -13.66
C ASP A 206 15.42 -21.48 -14.66
N ARG A 207 14.21 -21.11 -14.20
CA ARG A 207 13.01 -21.05 -15.05
C ARG A 207 12.82 -19.71 -15.77
N HIS A 208 13.17 -18.62 -15.11
CA HIS A 208 12.79 -17.26 -15.53
C HIS A 208 13.98 -16.29 -15.59
N GLY A 209 15.19 -16.80 -15.47
CA GLY A 209 16.42 -16.02 -15.48
C GLY A 209 16.69 -15.28 -14.18
N GLU A 210 17.94 -14.86 -14.03
CA GLU A 210 18.42 -14.19 -12.82
C GLU A 210 17.74 -12.82 -12.61
N LYS A 211 17.19 -12.60 -11.42
CA LYS A 211 16.57 -11.33 -11.01
C LYS A 211 17.55 -10.44 -10.25
N ARG A 212 17.40 -9.13 -10.42
CA ARG A 212 18.27 -8.12 -9.81
C ARG A 212 18.09 -8.08 -8.29
N ASP A 213 16.84 -7.93 -7.85
CA ASP A 213 16.50 -7.70 -6.45
C ASP A 213 15.94 -8.96 -5.77
N LEU A 214 15.91 -8.96 -4.44
CA LEU A 214 15.22 -9.93 -3.60
C LEU A 214 14.18 -9.21 -2.75
N LEU A 215 12.91 -9.52 -2.98
CA LEU A 215 11.80 -9.00 -2.18
C LEU A 215 11.25 -10.13 -1.29
N LEU A 216 11.48 -10.00 0.01
CA LEU A 216 10.84 -10.88 1.01
C LEU A 216 9.52 -10.26 1.44
N MET A 217 8.46 -11.01 1.19
CA MET A 217 7.08 -10.60 1.45
C MET A 217 6.63 -10.96 2.87
N ASP A 218 7.57 -11.44 3.71
CA ASP A 218 7.39 -11.81 5.12
C ASP A 218 6.72 -10.71 5.95
N ASN A 219 5.80 -11.12 6.84
CA ASN A 219 5.14 -10.18 7.75
C ASN A 219 6.02 -9.71 8.90
N ASN A 220 7.02 -10.52 9.31
CA ASN A 220 7.99 -10.16 10.34
C ASN A 220 9.24 -11.06 10.25
N VAL A 221 10.13 -10.75 9.30
CA VAL A 221 11.31 -11.58 9.02
C VAL A 221 12.25 -11.72 10.22
N VAL A 222 12.38 -10.67 11.06
CA VAL A 222 13.26 -10.68 12.24
C VAL A 222 12.71 -11.53 13.39
N ALA A 223 11.45 -11.96 13.32
CA ALA A 223 10.86 -12.88 14.29
C ALA A 223 11.14 -14.36 13.97
N SER A 224 11.76 -14.68 12.83
CA SER A 224 12.14 -16.05 12.52
C SER A 224 13.20 -16.56 13.51
N PRO A 225 13.03 -17.76 14.09
CA PRO A 225 14.05 -18.37 14.95
C PRO A 225 15.34 -18.68 14.18
N ARG A 226 15.26 -18.83 12.85
CA ARG A 226 16.40 -19.07 11.95
C ARG A 226 16.94 -17.79 11.33
N PHE A 227 16.67 -16.61 11.90
CA PHE A 227 17.04 -15.32 11.32
C PHE A 227 18.51 -15.23 10.88
N LYS A 228 19.47 -15.73 11.69
CA LYS A 228 20.89 -15.74 11.31
C LYS A 228 21.19 -16.62 10.09
N GLU A 229 20.58 -17.81 10.05
CA GLU A 229 20.72 -18.74 8.94
C GLU A 229 20.12 -18.13 7.68
N LEU A 230 18.96 -17.50 7.79
CA LEU A 230 18.32 -16.78 6.69
C LEU A 230 19.21 -15.66 6.13
N VAL A 231 19.80 -14.82 6.98
CA VAL A 231 20.72 -13.76 6.50
C VAL A 231 21.96 -14.36 5.85
N ALA A 232 22.50 -15.45 6.38
CA ALA A 232 23.59 -16.18 5.73
C ALA A 232 23.19 -16.71 4.35
N GLU A 233 22.01 -17.31 4.25
CA GLU A 233 21.43 -17.82 3.00
C GLU A 233 21.26 -16.70 1.96
N ILE A 234 20.78 -15.52 2.38
CA ILE A 234 20.69 -14.32 1.52
C ILE A 234 22.06 -13.91 0.99
N ARG A 235 23.11 -13.92 1.83
CA ARG A 235 24.49 -13.61 1.38
C ARG A 235 25.00 -14.63 0.37
N ASP A 236 24.80 -15.92 0.64
CA ASP A 236 25.24 -17.02 -0.22
C ASP A 236 24.56 -16.98 -1.59
N LEU A 237 23.33 -16.46 -1.67
CA LEU A 237 22.59 -16.18 -2.91
C LEU A 237 23.06 -14.91 -3.64
N GLY A 238 24.17 -14.30 -3.19
CA GLY A 238 24.80 -13.16 -3.85
C GLY A 238 24.18 -11.81 -3.50
N PHE A 239 23.48 -11.70 -2.36
CA PHE A 239 22.88 -10.44 -1.89
C PHE A 239 23.63 -9.82 -0.70
N ALA A 240 24.96 -10.05 -0.59
CA ALA A 240 25.81 -9.39 0.39
C ALA A 240 25.80 -7.85 0.24
N ALA A 241 26.23 -7.14 1.28
CA ALA A 241 26.31 -5.68 1.28
C ALA A 241 27.09 -5.15 0.06
N GLY A 242 26.51 -4.18 -0.64
CA GLY A 242 27.10 -3.60 -1.86
C GLY A 242 27.07 -4.49 -3.11
N ALA A 243 26.38 -5.63 -3.08
CA ALA A 243 26.25 -6.52 -4.22
C ALA A 243 25.73 -5.80 -5.47
N ARG A 244 26.25 -6.23 -6.63
CA ARG A 244 25.87 -5.71 -7.95
C ARG A 244 25.62 -6.88 -8.89
N LEU A 245 24.69 -6.70 -9.83
CA LEU A 245 24.42 -7.63 -10.91
C LEU A 245 24.84 -6.98 -12.24
N LYS A 246 25.59 -7.71 -13.06
CA LYS A 246 25.92 -7.31 -14.43
C LYS A 246 25.47 -8.41 -15.39
N ARG A 247 24.41 -8.15 -16.15
CA ARG A 247 23.91 -9.12 -17.14
C ARG A 247 24.74 -9.05 -18.43
N PRO A 248 24.75 -10.13 -19.23
CA PRO A 248 25.34 -10.10 -20.57
C PRO A 248 24.76 -8.95 -21.40
N GLY A 249 25.65 -8.13 -21.99
CA GLY A 249 25.26 -6.95 -22.78
C GLY A 249 25.13 -5.64 -21.98
N GLU A 250 25.10 -5.69 -20.65
CA GLU A 250 25.07 -4.47 -19.83
C GLU A 250 26.45 -3.82 -19.72
N ARG A 251 26.52 -2.50 -19.94
CA ARG A 251 27.77 -1.73 -19.80
C ARG A 251 28.18 -1.58 -18.34
N VAL A 252 27.21 -1.36 -17.45
CA VAL A 252 27.41 -1.06 -16.03
C VAL A 252 26.63 -2.05 -15.19
N ALA A 253 27.22 -2.51 -14.09
CA ALA A 253 26.56 -3.37 -13.13
C ALA A 253 25.55 -2.57 -12.29
N SER A 254 24.31 -3.04 -12.22
CA SER A 254 23.24 -2.48 -11.39
C SER A 254 23.43 -2.89 -9.93
N GLN A 255 23.14 -2.00 -8.98
CA GLN A 255 23.10 -2.38 -7.57
C GLN A 255 21.95 -3.37 -7.33
N ARG A 256 22.21 -4.41 -6.53
CA ARG A 256 21.16 -5.29 -6.03
C ARG A 256 20.53 -4.70 -4.78
N ARG A 257 19.28 -5.05 -4.52
CA ARG A 257 18.55 -4.68 -3.31
C ARG A 257 17.92 -5.92 -2.68
N VAL A 258 18.10 -6.08 -1.37
CA VAL A 258 17.17 -6.85 -0.54
C VAL A 258 16.15 -5.87 0.02
N ASP A 259 14.89 -6.21 -0.11
CA ASP A 259 13.78 -5.44 0.40
C ASP A 259 12.89 -6.35 1.25
N PHE A 260 12.69 -5.97 2.52
CA PHE A 260 11.63 -6.53 3.34
C PHE A 260 10.40 -5.66 3.17
N ASN A 261 9.38 -6.21 2.51
CA ASN A 261 8.21 -5.45 2.10
C ASN A 261 7.48 -4.84 3.32
N GLN A 262 7.43 -5.59 4.43
CA GLN A 262 6.82 -5.18 5.68
C GLN A 262 7.83 -4.59 6.67
N GLY A 263 7.35 -3.73 7.57
CA GLY A 263 8.18 -3.16 8.63
C GLY A 263 8.63 -4.22 9.64
N VAL A 264 9.92 -4.25 9.98
CA VAL A 264 10.47 -5.15 10.99
C VAL A 264 10.23 -4.63 12.41
N ASP A 265 10.06 -5.56 13.37
CA ASP A 265 9.66 -5.23 14.74
C ASP A 265 10.77 -4.53 15.54
N ALA A 266 10.60 -3.24 15.81
CA ALA A 266 11.53 -2.44 16.60
C ALA A 266 11.88 -3.05 17.97
N ARG A 267 10.94 -3.77 18.59
CA ARG A 267 11.16 -4.42 19.91
C ARG A 267 12.07 -5.62 19.82
N ILE A 268 12.15 -6.27 18.65
CA ILE A 268 13.09 -7.38 18.44
C ILE A 268 14.47 -6.80 18.16
N LEU A 269 14.55 -5.83 17.24
CA LEU A 269 15.81 -5.14 16.91
C LEU A 269 16.48 -4.52 18.14
N ALA A 270 15.71 -3.86 18.99
CA ALA A 270 16.22 -3.17 20.18
C ALA A 270 16.71 -4.12 21.29
N LYS A 271 16.35 -5.41 21.26
CA LYS A 271 16.75 -6.38 22.28
C LYS A 271 18.20 -6.82 22.14
N ASP A 272 18.65 -7.05 20.91
CA ASP A 272 19.98 -7.59 20.63
C ASP A 272 20.57 -6.91 19.37
N PRO A 273 21.71 -6.18 19.50
CA PRO A 273 22.40 -5.58 18.36
C PRO A 273 22.78 -6.57 17.25
N MET A 274 22.82 -7.88 17.54
CA MET A 274 23.00 -8.94 16.55
C MET A 274 22.10 -8.78 15.33
N TYR A 275 20.81 -8.45 15.50
CA TYR A 275 19.90 -8.35 14.35
C TYR A 275 20.38 -7.31 13.34
N LEU A 276 20.69 -6.10 13.82
CA LEU A 276 21.11 -4.99 12.96
C LEU A 276 22.50 -5.22 12.37
N ARG A 277 23.40 -5.85 13.13
CA ARG A 277 24.71 -6.28 12.63
C ARG A 277 24.58 -7.28 11.49
N GLU A 278 23.71 -8.28 11.59
CA GLU A 278 23.47 -9.23 10.50
C GLU A 278 22.82 -8.53 9.28
N LEU A 279 21.82 -7.67 9.49
CA LEU A 279 21.18 -6.93 8.41
C LEU A 279 22.16 -6.02 7.64
N ALA A 280 23.16 -5.45 8.31
CA ALA A 280 24.20 -4.66 7.67
C ALA A 280 25.10 -5.47 6.71
N THR A 281 25.08 -6.81 6.79
CA THR A 281 25.90 -7.68 5.92
C THR A 281 25.27 -8.01 4.57
N ILE A 282 24.01 -7.63 4.35
CA ILE A 282 23.27 -7.82 3.10
C ILE A 282 22.98 -6.47 2.44
N CYS A 283 22.67 -6.47 1.15
CA CYS A 283 22.30 -5.25 0.42
C CYS A 283 20.85 -4.78 0.73
N LEU A 284 20.49 -4.75 2.01
CA LEU A 284 19.19 -4.29 2.49
C LEU A 284 19.03 -2.79 2.24
N ARG A 285 18.00 -2.39 1.50
CA ARG A 285 17.67 -0.98 1.28
C ARG A 285 16.18 -0.82 0.94
N PRO A 286 15.43 0.05 1.63
CA PRO A 286 15.71 0.56 2.97
C PRO A 286 15.50 -0.52 4.04
N LEU A 287 16.05 -0.28 5.24
CA LEU A 287 15.58 -1.00 6.44
C LEU A 287 14.28 -0.33 6.93
N ARG A 288 13.14 -1.04 6.81
CA ARG A 288 11.84 -0.56 7.29
C ARG A 288 11.62 -0.96 8.73
N ILE A 289 11.62 -0.03 9.68
CA ILE A 289 11.36 -0.32 11.10
C ILE A 289 9.94 0.13 11.45
N ALA A 290 9.09 -0.77 11.95
CA ALA A 290 7.70 -0.42 12.28
C ALA A 290 7.61 0.60 13.43
N PHE A 291 6.85 1.69 13.25
CA PHE A 291 6.65 2.75 14.25
C PHE A 291 5.19 3.22 14.34
N ASP A 292 4.29 2.26 14.57
CA ASP A 292 2.84 2.49 14.50
C ASP A 292 2.21 3.26 15.68
N HIS A 293 2.91 3.37 16.81
CA HIS A 293 2.41 4.12 17.98
C HIS A 293 3.55 4.55 18.91
N LEU A 294 3.32 5.62 19.70
CA LEU A 294 4.34 6.17 20.60
C LEU A 294 4.83 5.21 21.69
N GLY A 295 4.03 4.22 22.06
CA GLY A 295 4.50 3.13 22.94
C GLY A 295 5.70 2.34 22.39
N LEU A 296 6.02 2.47 21.10
CA LEU A 296 7.22 1.88 20.48
C LEU A 296 8.41 2.85 20.46
N LYS A 297 8.29 4.10 20.93
CA LYS A 297 9.33 5.14 20.84
C LYS A 297 10.67 4.64 21.37
N GLY A 298 10.75 4.17 22.61
CA GLY A 298 12.01 3.70 23.19
C GLY A 298 12.70 2.59 22.37
N PRO A 299 12.02 1.47 22.05
CA PRO A 299 12.56 0.45 21.15
C PRO A 299 12.94 0.99 19.76
N TYR A 300 12.12 1.87 19.18
CA TYR A 300 12.36 2.46 17.86
C TYR A 300 13.64 3.29 17.85
N GLU A 301 13.79 4.24 18.79
CA GLU A 301 14.97 5.09 18.92
C GLU A 301 16.24 4.25 19.10
N LYS A 302 16.19 3.23 19.97
CA LYS A 302 17.30 2.32 20.18
C LYS A 302 17.67 1.56 18.91
N ALA A 303 16.69 1.06 18.16
CA ALA A 303 16.93 0.35 16.92
C ALA A 303 17.54 1.26 15.84
N VAL A 304 17.06 2.50 15.68
CA VAL A 304 17.62 3.48 14.73
C VAL A 304 19.08 3.79 15.05
N ARG A 305 19.41 4.04 16.32
CA ARG A 305 20.79 4.35 16.73
C ARG A 305 21.74 3.18 16.49
N ILE A 306 21.34 1.96 16.86
CA ILE A 306 22.15 0.76 16.59
C ILE A 306 22.28 0.53 15.07
N ALA A 307 21.23 0.82 14.29
CA ALA A 307 21.28 0.66 12.83
C ALA A 307 22.32 1.61 12.23
N HIS A 308 22.31 2.86 12.68
CA HIS A 308 23.34 3.84 12.31
C HIS A 308 24.75 3.36 12.69
N GLU A 309 24.97 2.86 13.92
CA GLU A 309 26.26 2.35 14.39
C GLU A 309 26.84 1.24 13.48
N TYR A 310 25.98 0.41 12.88
CA TYR A 310 26.37 -0.64 11.94
C TYR A 310 26.36 -0.21 10.46
N GLY A 311 26.19 1.07 10.16
CA GLY A 311 26.28 1.61 8.79
C GLY A 311 24.98 1.49 7.97
N LEU A 312 23.84 1.23 8.61
CA LEU A 312 22.53 1.24 7.97
C LEU A 312 21.98 2.67 7.98
N HIS A 313 22.31 3.44 6.94
CA HIS A 313 21.97 4.86 6.85
C HIS A 313 20.66 5.16 6.10
N GLU A 314 20.08 4.20 5.39
CA GLU A 314 18.81 4.36 4.67
C GLU A 314 17.71 3.57 5.37
N LEU A 315 16.86 4.28 6.10
CA LEU A 315 15.78 3.71 6.89
C LEU A 315 14.43 4.24 6.41
N SER A 316 13.37 3.48 6.64
CA SER A 316 12.02 4.02 6.51
C SER A 316 11.09 3.39 7.52
N ASN A 317 9.85 3.89 7.56
CA ASN A 317 8.82 3.31 8.42
C ASN A 317 7.43 3.54 7.83
N TYR A 318 6.57 2.55 8.02
CA TYR A 318 5.13 2.74 7.95
C TYR A 318 4.66 3.28 9.29
N MET A 319 3.79 4.30 9.27
CA MET A 319 3.22 4.88 10.47
C MET A 319 1.71 4.86 10.38
N LEU A 320 1.10 3.91 11.10
CA LEU A 320 -0.35 3.91 11.24
C LEU A 320 -0.85 5.20 11.91
N TYR A 321 -1.89 5.82 11.36
CA TYR A 321 -2.65 6.87 12.03
C TYR A 321 -4.15 6.62 11.91
N ASN A 322 -4.99 7.41 12.58
CA ASN A 322 -6.45 7.25 12.55
C ASN A 322 -6.97 5.97 13.25
N PHE A 323 -6.17 5.33 14.11
CA PHE A 323 -6.59 4.13 14.84
C PHE A 323 -7.00 4.46 16.29
N HIS A 324 -6.01 4.57 17.17
CA HIS A 324 -6.18 5.01 18.57
C HIS A 324 -5.30 6.21 18.91
N ASP A 325 -4.55 6.69 17.92
CA ASP A 325 -3.63 7.82 18.02
C ASP A 325 -4.35 9.15 17.75
N THR A 326 -3.86 10.21 18.37
CA THR A 326 -4.24 11.61 18.10
C THR A 326 -3.39 12.19 16.95
N PRO A 327 -3.79 13.33 16.36
CA PRO A 327 -2.91 14.10 15.49
C PRO A 327 -1.55 14.44 16.13
N ALA A 328 -1.51 14.70 17.44
CA ALA A 328 -0.27 14.94 18.17
C ALA A 328 0.66 13.72 18.18
N ASP A 329 0.09 12.53 18.41
CA ASP A 329 0.85 11.28 18.42
C ASP A 329 1.47 10.97 17.04
N LEU A 330 0.76 11.29 15.94
CA LEU A 330 1.32 11.16 14.59
C LEU A 330 2.43 12.19 14.36
N PHE A 331 2.21 13.46 14.73
CA PHE A 331 3.19 14.52 14.58
C PHE A 331 4.50 14.21 15.31
N GLU A 332 4.43 13.75 16.57
CA GLU A 332 5.61 13.41 17.34
C GLU A 332 6.44 12.30 16.67
N ARG A 333 5.79 11.27 16.13
CA ARG A 333 6.48 10.19 15.39
C ARG A 333 7.13 10.70 14.12
N MET A 334 6.44 11.54 13.36
CA MET A 334 7.00 12.17 12.16
C MET A 334 8.22 13.04 12.50
N ARG A 335 8.09 13.93 13.49
CA ARG A 335 9.16 14.86 13.89
C ARG A 335 10.39 14.13 14.43
N LEU A 336 10.20 13.02 15.14
CA LEU A 336 11.29 12.20 15.66
C LEU A 336 12.22 11.69 14.53
N ASN A 337 11.67 11.29 13.39
CA ASN A 337 12.47 10.84 12.25
C ASN A 337 13.29 11.97 11.63
N VAL A 338 12.73 13.18 11.57
CA VAL A 338 13.45 14.38 11.13
C VAL A 338 14.60 14.69 12.08
N LEU A 339 14.36 14.62 13.40
CA LEU A 339 15.40 14.82 14.41
C LEU A 339 16.54 13.80 14.25
N PHE A 340 16.24 12.54 13.93
CA PHE A 340 17.28 11.55 13.66
C PHE A 340 18.09 11.84 12.41
N ASN A 341 17.48 12.38 11.36
CA ASN A 341 18.23 12.82 10.18
C ASN A 341 19.18 13.98 10.51
N GLU A 342 18.70 14.96 11.26
CA GLU A 342 19.49 16.12 11.72
C GLU A 342 20.65 15.68 12.64
N GLU A 343 20.38 14.77 13.60
CA GLU A 343 21.34 14.35 14.61
C GLU A 343 22.38 13.36 14.08
N LEU A 344 21.95 12.36 13.31
CA LEU A 344 22.78 11.20 12.95
C LEU A 344 23.28 11.25 11.49
N GLY A 345 22.79 12.19 10.67
CA GLY A 345 23.12 12.25 9.24
C GLY A 345 22.65 11.04 8.45
N VAL A 346 21.63 10.33 8.95
CA VAL A 346 20.95 9.23 8.24
C VAL A 346 19.87 9.79 7.30
N ARG A 347 19.31 8.91 6.47
CA ARG A 347 18.14 9.18 5.63
C ARG A 347 16.98 8.30 6.07
N ILE A 348 16.11 8.87 6.91
CA ILE A 348 14.83 8.30 7.32
C ILE A 348 13.70 9.05 6.62
N TRP A 349 12.85 8.32 5.92
CA TRP A 349 11.56 8.83 5.43
C TRP A 349 10.42 7.97 5.95
N SER A 350 9.24 8.58 6.03
CA SER A 350 8.08 7.90 6.62
C SER A 350 6.91 7.85 5.66
N PHE A 351 6.09 6.83 5.84
CA PHE A 351 4.86 6.62 5.10
C PHE A 351 3.68 6.55 6.07
N PRO A 352 2.99 7.68 6.30
CA PRO A 352 1.74 7.67 7.06
C PRO A 352 0.70 6.81 6.34
N MET A 353 0.17 5.82 7.05
CA MET A 353 -0.87 4.92 6.56
C MET A 353 -2.14 5.14 7.37
N ARG A 354 -3.19 5.63 6.71
CA ARG A 354 -4.49 5.82 7.35
C ARG A 354 -5.07 4.46 7.70
N TYR A 355 -5.37 4.24 8.96
CA TYR A 355 -6.08 3.04 9.39
C TYR A 355 -7.44 2.94 8.73
N GLN A 356 -7.71 1.76 8.18
CA GLN A 356 -9.01 1.31 7.69
C GLN A 356 -9.28 -0.08 8.27
N PRO A 357 -10.49 -0.37 8.76
CA PRO A 357 -10.87 -1.72 9.13
C PRO A 357 -10.70 -2.68 7.96
N THR A 358 -10.09 -3.84 8.24
CA THR A 358 -9.72 -4.86 7.25
C THR A 358 -10.88 -5.46 6.46
N ASP A 359 -12.10 -5.30 6.96
CA ASP A 359 -13.35 -5.88 6.45
C ASP A 359 -14.30 -4.83 5.87
N ARG A 360 -13.81 -3.61 5.64
CA ARG A 360 -14.59 -2.50 5.10
C ARG A 360 -14.40 -2.35 3.58
N PRO A 361 -15.49 -2.19 2.80
CA PRO A 361 -15.43 -2.06 1.34
C PRO A 361 -15.18 -0.63 0.83
N ASP A 362 -14.94 0.33 1.73
CA ASP A 362 -14.76 1.75 1.45
C ASP A 362 -13.72 2.38 2.39
N ARG A 363 -13.34 3.65 2.11
CA ARG A 363 -12.29 4.39 2.82
C ARG A 363 -12.80 5.37 3.87
N ASN A 364 -14.06 5.28 4.27
CA ASN A 364 -14.71 6.33 5.05
C ASN A 364 -14.59 6.13 6.57
N PHE A 365 -13.66 5.30 7.05
CA PHE A 365 -13.44 5.12 8.48
C PHE A 365 -12.78 6.36 9.10
N VAL A 366 -13.39 6.88 10.16
CA VAL A 366 -12.88 7.99 10.97
C VAL A 366 -12.68 7.44 12.37
N GLY A 367 -11.44 7.50 12.87
CA GLY A 367 -11.09 7.07 14.22
C GLY A 367 -11.58 8.08 15.26
N GLU A 368 -11.70 7.63 16.51
CA GLU A 368 -12.30 8.39 17.62
C GLU A 368 -11.65 9.76 17.88
N LYS A 369 -10.34 9.89 17.60
CA LYS A 369 -9.52 11.06 17.92
C LYS A 369 -9.21 11.95 16.70
N TRP A 370 -9.84 11.66 15.57
CA TRP A 370 -9.65 12.38 14.32
C TRP A 370 -10.99 12.86 13.80
N THR A 371 -11.01 14.02 13.16
CA THR A 371 -12.20 14.46 12.42
C THR A 371 -12.09 14.10 10.94
N ARG A 372 -13.24 13.95 10.27
CA ARG A 372 -13.28 13.72 8.82
C ARG A 372 -12.53 14.82 8.06
N TYR A 373 -12.64 16.06 8.53
CA TYR A 373 -11.96 17.20 7.94
C TYR A 373 -10.43 17.12 8.10
N GLN A 374 -9.92 16.82 9.30
CA GLN A 374 -8.48 16.65 9.53
C GLN A 374 -7.88 15.52 8.69
N LEU A 375 -8.58 14.38 8.56
CA LEU A 375 -8.13 13.26 7.73
C LEU A 375 -8.02 13.67 6.25
N ARG A 376 -8.95 14.50 5.78
CA ARG A 376 -8.91 15.05 4.42
C ARG A 376 -7.77 16.05 4.25
N SER A 377 -7.54 16.94 5.21
CA SER A 377 -6.37 17.83 5.24
C SER A 377 -5.07 17.04 5.15
N MET A 378 -4.92 15.99 5.96
CA MET A 378 -3.74 15.10 5.92
C MET A 378 -3.57 14.46 4.55
N GLN A 379 -4.64 13.99 3.91
CA GLN A 379 -4.60 13.42 2.57
C GLN A 379 -4.12 14.45 1.53
N ILE A 380 -4.57 15.71 1.60
CA ILE A 380 -4.14 16.78 0.69
C ILE A 380 -2.64 17.05 0.86
N ILE A 381 -2.15 17.12 2.10
CA ILE A 381 -0.71 17.28 2.37
C ILE A 381 0.06 16.11 1.76
N LEU A 382 -0.38 14.88 2.00
CA LEU A 382 0.26 13.68 1.46
C LEU A 382 0.20 13.62 -0.08
N GLN A 383 -0.86 14.10 -0.73
CA GLN A 383 -0.92 14.17 -2.19
C GLN A 383 0.17 15.10 -2.74
N ALA A 384 0.41 16.24 -2.08
CA ALA A 384 1.48 17.17 -2.45
C ALA A 384 2.88 16.58 -2.20
N THR A 385 3.04 15.71 -1.20
CA THR A 385 4.31 15.05 -0.88
C THR A 385 4.46 13.64 -1.48
N HIS A 386 3.57 13.25 -2.39
CA HIS A 386 3.52 11.91 -3.00
C HIS A 386 3.43 10.74 -2.01
N GLY A 387 2.75 10.94 -0.88
CA GLY A 387 2.51 9.94 0.16
C GLY A 387 3.67 9.76 1.13
N VAL A 388 4.69 10.63 1.04
CA VAL A 388 5.93 10.51 1.81
C VAL A 388 6.07 11.69 2.76
N VAL A 389 6.47 11.42 3.99
CA VAL A 389 7.01 12.43 4.89
C VAL A 389 8.52 12.43 4.68
N SER A 390 9.01 13.47 4.00
CA SER A 390 10.44 13.63 3.76
C SER A 390 11.19 13.73 5.09
N GLY A 391 12.39 13.17 5.11
CA GLY A 391 13.33 13.37 6.18
C GLY A 391 14.03 14.72 6.20
N GLU A 392 13.90 15.50 5.12
CA GLU A 392 14.53 16.81 4.96
C GLU A 392 13.80 17.87 5.83
N PRO A 393 14.50 18.54 6.76
CA PRO A 393 13.86 19.41 7.76
C PRO A 393 13.03 20.57 7.18
N GLU A 394 13.51 21.26 6.15
CA GLU A 394 12.80 22.44 5.63
C GLU A 394 11.53 22.04 4.88
N PHE A 395 11.59 20.99 4.07
CA PHE A 395 10.44 20.38 3.42
C PHE A 395 9.44 19.87 4.45
N PHE A 396 9.91 19.20 5.51
CA PHE A 396 9.06 18.73 6.59
C PHE A 396 8.32 19.88 7.27
N LYS A 397 9.03 20.92 7.72
CA LYS A 397 8.45 22.09 8.38
C LYS A 397 7.46 22.81 7.45
N ARG A 398 7.77 22.91 6.16
CA ARG A 398 6.85 23.48 5.17
C ARG A 398 5.59 22.64 5.02
N ALA A 399 5.68 21.31 5.01
CA ALA A 399 4.51 20.45 4.83
C ALA A 399 3.66 20.32 6.11
N PHE A 400 4.29 20.06 7.24
CA PHE A 400 3.63 19.64 8.49
C PHE A 400 3.76 20.63 9.65
N GLY A 401 4.60 21.65 9.54
CA GLY A 401 4.91 22.56 10.65
C GLY A 401 6.08 22.07 11.52
N ASP A 402 6.68 22.98 12.30
CA ASP A 402 7.81 22.67 13.20
C ASP A 402 7.34 22.29 14.63
N THR A 403 6.12 22.68 14.99
CA THR A 403 5.48 22.35 16.28
C THR A 403 4.13 21.67 16.05
N PHE A 404 3.63 21.00 17.09
CA PHE A 404 2.28 20.40 17.03
C PHE A 404 1.20 21.46 16.79
N ASP A 405 1.29 22.63 17.44
CA ASP A 405 0.32 23.72 17.22
C ASP A 405 0.29 24.15 15.75
N ALA A 406 1.46 24.25 15.10
CA ALA A 406 1.54 24.56 13.67
C ALA A 406 0.92 23.44 12.81
N PHE A 407 1.13 22.18 13.17
CA PHE A 407 0.52 21.04 12.49
C PHE A 407 -1.01 21.03 12.64
N GLU A 408 -1.51 21.26 13.85
CA GLU A 408 -2.94 21.34 14.14
C GLU A 408 -3.59 22.49 13.37
N GLU A 409 -2.95 23.66 13.33
CA GLU A 409 -3.37 24.78 12.50
C GLU A 409 -3.43 24.39 11.02
N ILE A 410 -2.43 23.69 10.49
CA ILE A 410 -2.43 23.22 9.09
C ILE A 410 -3.61 22.27 8.84
N LEU A 411 -3.85 21.30 9.73
CA LEU A 411 -4.95 20.35 9.58
C LEU A 411 -6.33 21.01 9.65
N ALA A 412 -6.45 22.14 10.35
CA ALA A 412 -7.70 22.89 10.47
C ALA A 412 -7.96 23.88 9.32
N ARG A 413 -6.99 24.15 8.44
CA ARG A 413 -7.13 25.15 7.37
C ARG A 413 -8.16 24.77 6.30
N PRO A 414 -8.76 25.75 5.62
CA PRO A 414 -9.45 25.54 4.35
C PRO A 414 -8.62 24.72 3.37
N HIS A 415 -9.22 23.67 2.80
CA HIS A 415 -8.51 22.71 1.95
C HIS A 415 -7.81 23.37 0.75
N HIS A 416 -8.39 24.42 0.15
CA HIS A 416 -7.80 25.11 -0.98
C HIS A 416 -6.56 25.94 -0.58
N PHE A 417 -6.45 26.38 0.68
CA PHE A 417 -5.22 26.99 1.22
C PHE A 417 -4.12 25.95 1.45
N ILE A 418 -4.48 24.72 1.82
CA ILE A 418 -3.49 23.62 1.94
C ILE A 418 -3.00 23.23 0.54
N PHE A 419 -3.93 23.04 -0.41
CA PHE A 419 -3.62 22.60 -1.76
C PHE A 419 -2.79 23.63 -2.53
N ASN A 420 -3.15 24.92 -2.48
CA ASN A 420 -2.44 26.01 -3.15
C ASN A 420 -1.57 26.83 -2.19
N ARG A 421 -0.91 26.17 -1.23
CA ARG A 421 -0.22 26.86 -0.10
C ARG A 421 0.72 27.97 -0.52
N THR A 422 1.54 27.76 -1.55
CA THR A 422 2.46 28.78 -2.07
C THR A 422 1.75 30.01 -2.65
N TRP A 423 0.55 29.84 -3.23
CA TRP A 423 -0.23 30.99 -3.72
C TRP A 423 -0.69 31.89 -2.56
N TYR A 424 -1.22 31.26 -1.52
CA TYR A 424 -1.85 31.94 -0.39
C TYR A 424 -0.84 32.45 0.64
N GLU A 425 0.27 31.75 0.87
CA GLU A 425 1.29 32.20 1.82
C GLU A 425 2.25 33.23 1.19
N ASP A 426 2.57 33.12 -0.11
CA ASP A 426 3.73 33.82 -0.69
C ASP A 426 3.42 34.68 -1.94
N ARG A 427 2.19 34.63 -2.48
CA ARG A 427 1.84 35.29 -3.75
C ARG A 427 0.53 36.06 -3.68
N GLY A 428 -0.23 36.09 -4.79
CA GLY A 428 -1.42 36.93 -4.95
C GLY A 428 -2.57 36.58 -4.02
N GLY A 429 -2.57 35.39 -3.41
CA GLY A 429 -3.57 34.98 -2.42
C GLY A 429 -3.30 35.51 -1.01
N ARG A 430 -2.20 36.24 -0.79
CA ARG A 430 -1.76 36.62 0.57
C ARG A 430 -2.78 37.47 1.34
N GLY A 431 -3.44 38.41 0.68
CA GLY A 431 -4.48 39.23 1.32
C GLY A 431 -5.63 38.39 1.88
N GLU A 432 -6.14 37.46 1.08
CA GLU A 432 -7.21 36.53 1.49
C GLU A 432 -6.76 35.63 2.64
N PHE A 433 -5.50 35.17 2.61
CA PHE A 433 -4.94 34.35 3.69
C PHE A 433 -4.79 35.14 5.00
N ASP A 434 -4.39 36.41 4.93
CA ASP A 434 -4.30 37.29 6.10
C ASP A 434 -5.70 37.59 6.68
N ASP A 435 -6.72 37.78 5.83
CA ASP A 435 -8.13 37.93 6.24
C ASP A 435 -8.64 36.67 6.95
N TYR A 436 -8.36 35.49 6.39
CA TYR A 436 -8.68 34.20 7.03
C TYR A 436 -8.03 34.09 8.41
N ARG A 437 -6.73 34.39 8.51
CA ARG A 437 -6.01 34.34 9.78
C ARG A 437 -6.61 35.29 10.82
N SER A 438 -7.04 36.49 10.40
CA SER A 438 -7.73 37.45 11.26
C SER A 438 -9.09 36.93 11.73
N ALA A 439 -9.87 36.30 10.85
CA ALA A 439 -11.17 35.72 11.18
C ALA A 439 -11.03 34.55 12.16
N VAL A 440 -10.19 33.57 11.86
CA VAL A 440 -9.95 32.40 12.74
C VAL A 440 -9.27 32.81 14.05
N GLY A 441 -8.38 33.81 14.02
CA GLY A 441 -7.73 34.37 15.21
C GLY A 441 -8.69 34.90 16.27
N ARG A 442 -9.90 35.29 15.89
CA ARG A 442 -10.96 35.75 16.82
C ARG A 442 -11.78 34.62 17.45
N LEU A 443 -11.68 33.39 16.93
CA LEU A 443 -12.40 32.24 17.49
C LEU A 443 -11.78 31.80 18.81
N SER A 444 -12.62 31.66 19.82
CA SER A 444 -12.28 30.96 21.06
C SER A 444 -11.96 29.48 20.79
N SER A 445 -11.31 28.82 21.75
CA SER A 445 -11.04 27.37 21.64
C SER A 445 -12.32 26.57 21.41
N SER A 446 -13.44 26.92 22.06
CA SER A 446 -14.73 26.25 21.87
C SER A 446 -15.26 26.43 20.44
N GLN A 447 -15.18 27.65 19.90
CA GLN A 447 -15.61 27.94 18.54
C GLN A 447 -14.73 27.24 17.49
N ARG A 448 -13.43 27.07 17.74
CA ARG A 448 -12.55 26.31 16.83
C ARG A 448 -12.95 24.83 16.73
N HIS A 449 -13.34 24.23 17.86
CA HIS A 449 -13.86 22.86 17.87
C HIS A 449 -15.20 22.78 17.14
N GLU A 450 -16.13 23.71 17.44
CA GLU A 450 -17.43 23.77 16.75
C GLU A 450 -17.27 23.96 15.23
N LEU A 451 -16.37 24.83 14.80
CA LEU A 451 -16.05 25.02 13.38
C LEU A 451 -15.63 23.71 12.73
N LEU A 452 -14.69 22.98 13.35
CA LEU A 452 -14.20 21.69 12.85
C LEU A 452 -15.31 20.63 12.82
N ASP A 453 -16.18 20.59 13.82
CA ASP A 453 -17.31 19.67 13.88
C ASP A 453 -18.30 19.95 12.74
N LEU A 454 -18.63 21.23 12.50
CA LEU A 454 -19.52 21.65 11.42
C LEU A 454 -18.99 21.20 10.05
N VAL A 455 -17.74 21.52 9.72
CA VAL A 455 -17.15 21.13 8.42
C VAL A 455 -16.89 19.63 8.30
N SER A 456 -16.76 18.93 9.44
CA SER A 456 -16.63 17.47 9.48
C SER A 456 -17.97 16.74 9.33
N SER A 457 -19.09 17.40 9.56
CA SER A 457 -20.44 16.80 9.49
C SER A 457 -21.08 16.87 8.11
N SER A 458 -20.67 17.81 7.24
CA SER A 458 -21.35 18.10 5.97
C SER A 458 -20.44 17.96 4.75
N ASP A 459 -20.93 17.45 3.63
CA ASP A 459 -20.14 17.42 2.39
C ASP A 459 -19.71 18.84 1.98
N PRO A 460 -18.51 19.05 1.39
CA PRO A 460 -18.04 20.38 1.00
C PRO A 460 -19.00 21.17 0.11
N SER A 461 -19.82 20.49 -0.71
CA SER A 461 -20.87 21.12 -1.53
C SER A 461 -21.95 21.84 -0.70
N HIS A 462 -22.13 21.46 0.56
CA HIS A 462 -23.14 22.03 1.47
C HIS A 462 -22.58 23.09 2.43
N PHE A 463 -21.29 23.45 2.34
CA PHE A 463 -20.71 24.45 3.26
C PHE A 463 -21.34 25.84 3.15
N HIS A 464 -21.89 26.20 1.99
CA HIS A 464 -22.68 27.44 1.84
C HIS A 464 -23.90 27.47 2.77
N ALA A 465 -24.56 26.33 3.01
CA ALA A 465 -25.69 26.25 3.92
C ALA A 465 -25.25 26.45 5.38
N LEU A 466 -24.10 25.88 5.77
CA LEU A 466 -23.52 26.09 7.12
C LEU A 466 -23.27 27.58 7.41
N VAL A 467 -22.80 28.34 6.41
CA VAL A 467 -22.60 29.79 6.53
C VAL A 467 -23.93 30.53 6.71
N ALA A 468 -24.99 30.09 6.03
CA ALA A 468 -26.31 30.71 6.12
C ALA A 468 -27.00 30.42 7.46
N ASP A 469 -26.82 29.20 7.99
CA ASP A 469 -27.56 28.70 9.16
C ASP A 469 -26.93 29.10 10.50
N THR A 470 -25.64 29.48 10.53
CA THR A 470 -25.01 29.92 11.78
C THR A 470 -25.52 31.29 12.22
N ASN A 471 -25.82 31.43 13.52
CA ASN A 471 -26.23 32.69 14.13
C ASN A 471 -25.06 33.49 14.71
N ASP A 472 -23.90 32.88 14.89
CA ASP A 472 -22.69 33.52 15.41
C ASP A 472 -21.97 34.31 14.29
N PRO A 473 -21.89 35.65 14.38
CA PRO A 473 -21.22 36.46 13.36
C PRO A 473 -19.73 36.13 13.17
N ILE A 474 -19.02 35.77 14.24
CA ILE A 474 -17.59 35.44 14.20
C ILE A 474 -17.41 34.09 13.50
N MET A 475 -18.25 33.10 13.84
CA MET A 475 -18.27 31.81 13.17
C MET A 475 -18.61 31.94 11.69
N ARG A 476 -19.62 32.76 11.36
CA ARG A 476 -20.05 33.02 9.98
C ARG A 476 -18.92 33.57 9.13
N GLU A 477 -18.12 34.47 9.70
CA GLU A 477 -16.99 35.06 9.01
C GLU A 477 -15.90 34.02 8.72
N ALA A 478 -15.56 33.17 9.69
CA ALA A 478 -14.60 32.09 9.49
C ALA A 478 -15.07 31.03 8.48
N LEU A 479 -16.33 30.57 8.59
CA LEU A 479 -16.91 29.52 7.72
C LEU A 479 -16.89 29.89 6.23
N ARG A 480 -16.95 31.18 5.88
CA ARG A 480 -16.90 31.62 4.47
C ARG A 480 -15.64 31.15 3.75
N PHE A 481 -14.51 31.07 4.45
CA PHE A 481 -13.26 30.60 3.88
C PHE A 481 -13.23 29.08 3.67
N TYR A 482 -14.12 28.30 4.28
CA TYR A 482 -14.15 26.85 4.12
C TYR A 482 -14.90 26.41 2.87
N VAL A 483 -15.77 27.28 2.36
CA VAL A 483 -16.50 27.06 1.11
C VAL A 483 -15.51 26.78 -0.03
N PRO A 484 -15.69 25.68 -0.79
CA PRO A 484 -14.82 25.37 -1.91
C PRO A 484 -14.82 26.47 -2.97
N ILE A 485 -13.63 26.81 -3.47
CA ILE A 485 -13.49 27.73 -4.60
C ILE A 485 -13.96 27.07 -5.90
N SER A 486 -14.33 27.88 -6.88
CA SER A 486 -14.76 27.37 -8.18
C SER A 486 -13.57 26.75 -8.95
N LYS A 487 -13.84 25.75 -9.81
CA LYS A 487 -12.82 25.18 -10.70
C LYS A 487 -12.13 26.23 -11.57
N GLN A 488 -12.87 27.26 -11.99
CA GLN A 488 -12.32 28.36 -12.77
C GLN A 488 -11.27 29.15 -11.97
N ALA A 489 -11.57 29.45 -10.70
CA ALA A 489 -10.63 30.11 -9.81
C ALA A 489 -9.38 29.25 -9.53
N GLU A 490 -9.52 27.93 -9.38
CA GLU A 490 -8.36 27.02 -9.26
C GLU A 490 -7.46 27.08 -10.49
N VAL A 491 -8.05 27.02 -11.69
CA VAL A 491 -7.31 27.11 -12.96
C VAL A 491 -6.57 28.44 -13.07
N GLU A 492 -7.19 29.55 -12.65
CA GLU A 492 -6.56 30.87 -12.64
C GLU A 492 -5.37 30.93 -11.68
N ILE A 493 -5.48 30.34 -10.48
CA ILE A 493 -4.35 30.20 -9.54
C ILE A 493 -3.20 29.45 -10.21
N TRP A 494 -3.48 28.30 -10.85
CA TRP A 494 -2.43 27.50 -11.50
C TRP A 494 -1.81 28.20 -12.70
N GLN A 495 -2.60 28.95 -13.48
CA GLN A 495 -2.08 29.79 -14.56
C GLN A 495 -1.19 30.93 -14.03
N ALA A 496 -1.57 31.56 -12.92
CA ALA A 496 -0.74 32.58 -12.26
C ALA A 496 0.54 31.99 -11.64
N GLN A 497 0.54 30.69 -11.35
CA GLN A 497 1.68 29.97 -10.81
C GLN A 497 2.62 29.35 -11.87
N ARG A 498 2.22 29.31 -13.15
CA ARG A 498 2.88 28.61 -14.28
C ARG A 498 4.28 29.12 -14.69
N SER A 499 4.99 29.79 -13.79
CA SER A 499 6.38 30.23 -13.99
C SER A 499 7.42 29.50 -13.13
N ILE A 500 7.05 28.55 -12.25
CA ILE A 500 8.04 27.87 -11.39
C ILE A 500 7.62 26.41 -11.13
N GLU A 501 8.44 25.46 -11.59
CA GLU A 501 8.43 24.06 -11.15
C GLU A 501 8.73 24.01 -9.65
N ALA A 502 7.83 23.40 -8.88
CA ALA A 502 8.04 23.18 -7.46
C ALA A 502 8.90 21.93 -7.25
N ASP A 503 9.87 22.02 -6.34
CA ASP A 503 10.62 20.90 -5.77
C ASP A 503 9.67 19.77 -5.38
N SER A 504 9.54 18.77 -6.26
CA SER A 504 8.86 17.52 -5.95
C SER A 504 9.85 16.61 -5.25
N CYS A 505 9.45 16.01 -4.12
CA CYS A 505 10.21 14.91 -3.53
C CYS A 505 10.24 13.75 -4.53
N SER A 506 11.34 13.59 -5.26
CA SER A 506 11.49 12.59 -6.31
C SER A 506 11.83 11.22 -5.71
N MET A 507 10.82 10.48 -5.26
CA MET A 507 10.96 9.07 -4.86
C MET A 507 10.62 8.13 -6.02
N PRO A 508 11.47 7.11 -6.32
CA PRO A 508 11.17 6.08 -7.31
C PRO A 508 9.81 5.42 -7.04
N LEU A 509 9.06 5.06 -8.10
CA LEU A 509 7.75 4.40 -7.96
C LEU A 509 7.85 3.08 -7.17
N GLU A 510 8.96 2.37 -7.32
CA GLU A 510 9.28 1.15 -6.58
C GLU A 510 9.54 1.36 -5.08
N ASP A 511 9.74 2.59 -4.62
CA ASP A 511 9.94 2.89 -3.20
C ASP A 511 8.69 3.50 -2.55
N ARG A 512 7.63 3.77 -3.32
CA ARG A 512 6.35 4.26 -2.79
C ARG A 512 5.54 3.14 -2.13
N VAL A 513 4.66 3.51 -1.20
CA VAL A 513 3.69 2.58 -0.62
C VAL A 513 2.62 2.26 -1.65
N GLU A 514 2.27 0.98 -1.72
CA GLU A 514 1.25 0.46 -2.64
C GLU A 514 -0.14 1.10 -2.42
N ASP A 515 -0.44 1.45 -1.17
CA ASP A 515 -1.70 2.10 -0.81
C ASP A 515 -1.47 3.29 0.14
N ALA A 516 -1.15 4.44 -0.42
CA ALA A 516 -1.09 5.70 0.33
C ALA A 516 -2.46 6.44 0.37
N GLY A 517 -3.54 5.83 -0.15
CA GLY A 517 -4.87 6.48 -0.22
C GLY A 517 -4.89 7.80 -1.01
N LEU A 518 -3.97 7.99 -1.96
CA LEU A 518 -3.80 9.27 -2.67
C LEU A 518 -4.74 9.45 -3.87
N GLU A 519 -5.30 8.35 -4.39
CA GLU A 519 -6.09 8.31 -5.62
C GLU A 519 -7.61 8.15 -5.37
N ASP A 520 -8.09 8.31 -4.13
CA ASP A 520 -9.54 8.20 -3.85
C ASP A 520 -10.28 9.42 -4.44
N ASP A 521 -10.96 9.20 -5.56
CA ASP A 521 -11.79 10.16 -6.31
C ASP A 521 -13.12 10.52 -5.63
N ASP A 522 -13.20 10.55 -4.29
CA ASP A 522 -14.33 11.21 -3.59
C ASP A 522 -14.27 12.75 -3.71
N ILE A 523 -13.43 13.23 -4.62
CA ILE A 523 -13.27 14.63 -4.99
C ILE A 523 -13.71 14.72 -6.44
N GLY A 524 -14.66 15.60 -6.75
CA GLY A 524 -15.05 15.96 -8.12
C GLY A 524 -13.95 16.63 -8.95
N ILE A 525 -12.69 16.28 -8.74
CA ILE A 525 -11.52 16.68 -9.52
C ILE A 525 -11.11 15.44 -10.33
N ALA A 526 -11.79 15.25 -11.46
CA ALA A 526 -11.18 14.50 -12.55
C ALA A 526 -9.84 15.18 -12.86
N ARG A 527 -8.72 14.50 -12.61
CA ARG A 527 -7.50 14.81 -13.33
C ARG A 527 -7.83 14.60 -14.79
N SER A 528 -7.89 15.68 -15.57
CA SER A 528 -7.97 15.57 -17.01
C SER A 528 -6.65 14.95 -17.49
N GLU A 529 -6.63 13.63 -17.64
CA GLU A 529 -5.69 12.94 -18.51
C GLU A 529 -6.01 13.32 -19.96
N THR A 530 -5.67 14.54 -20.37
CA THR A 530 -5.57 15.02 -21.78
C THR A 530 -5.26 16.52 -21.81
N ILE A 531 -4.04 16.94 -21.44
CA ILE A 531 -3.42 18.19 -21.96
C ILE A 531 -1.90 17.99 -22.16
N PHE A 532 -1.46 16.80 -22.55
CA PHE A 532 -0.07 16.52 -22.94
C PHE A 532 0.01 15.87 -24.31
N GLU A 533 -0.74 16.40 -25.28
CA GLU A 533 -0.42 16.26 -26.70
C GLU A 533 -0.78 17.59 -27.39
N ALA A 534 0.25 18.37 -27.71
CA ALA A 534 0.32 19.51 -28.64
C ALA A 534 1.03 20.74 -28.03
N ALA A 535 2.37 20.69 -28.02
CA ALA A 535 3.27 21.78 -28.40
C ALA A 535 4.70 21.22 -28.49
#